data_AF-A0A937B4V8-F1
#
_entry.id   AF-A0A937B4V8-F1
#
_cell.length_a   1.000
_cell.length_b   1.000
_cell.length_c   1.000
_cell.angle_alpha   90.00
_cell.angle_beta   90.00
_cell.angle_gamma   90.00
#
_symmetry.space_group_name_H-M   'P 1'
#
loop_
_entity.id
_entity.type
_entity.pdbx_description
1 polymer ?
#
loop_
_entity_poly.entity_id
_entity_poly.type
_entity_poly.pdbx_seq_one_letter_code
_entity_poly.pdbx_strand_id
1 'polypeptide(L)'
;GQPTLVRTIEGLGLQTGPYMNLLYPDFVASPRGPAGRLRIIAALQERDAATARHELQEDIRRALTYVADLADEEGNIAPARPVPASRRRRGVVAGAFELRAP
;
A
#
# COMPACT_ATOMS: atom_id res chain seq x y z
N GLY A 1 -16.58 -18.45 13.48
CA GLY A 1 -15.87 -17.16 13.30
C GLY A 1 -15.44 -16.61 14.65
N GLN A 2 -14.57 -15.59 14.66
CA GLN A 2 -14.07 -14.93 15.89
C GLN A 2 -14.62 -13.49 15.99
N PRO A 3 -15.80 -13.26 16.59
CA PRO A 3 -16.49 -11.97 16.52
C PRO A 3 -15.75 -10.82 17.21
N THR A 4 -15.00 -11.10 18.27
CA THR A 4 -14.17 -10.09 18.93
C THR A 4 -13.03 -9.62 18.03
N LEU A 5 -12.36 -10.55 17.35
CA LEU A 5 -11.28 -10.21 16.41
C LEU A 5 -11.80 -9.33 15.27
N VAL A 6 -12.95 -9.67 14.70
CA VAL A 6 -13.57 -8.87 13.62
C VAL A 6 -13.83 -7.44 14.09
N ARG A 7 -14.46 -7.26 15.25
CA ARG A 7 -14.69 -5.93 15.83
C ARG A 7 -13.39 -5.16 16.06
N THR A 8 -12.33 -5.83 16.50
CA THR A 8 -11.02 -5.20 16.67
C THR A 8 -10.47 -4.71 15.34
N ILE A 9 -10.53 -5.54 14.30
CA ILE A 9 -10.06 -5.17 12.95
C ILE A 9 -10.86 -3.97 12.41
N GLU A 10 -12.18 -3.99 12.55
CA GLU A 10 -13.06 -2.88 12.12
C GLU A 10 -12.75 -1.59 12.88
N GLY A 11 -12.58 -1.68 14.21
CA GLY A 11 -12.20 -0.53 15.04
C GLY A 11 -10.86 0.07 14.62
N LEU A 12 -9.86 -0.77 14.34
CA LEU A 12 -8.57 -0.32 13.81
C LEU A 12 -8.72 0.32 12.44
N GLY A 13 -9.58 -0.21 11.57
CA GLY A 13 -9.90 0.39 10.27
C GLY A 13 -10.46 1.82 10.40
N LEU A 14 -11.38 2.04 11.34
CA LEU A 14 -11.95 3.36 11.60
C LEU A 14 -10.91 4.34 12.15
N GLN A 15 -10.06 3.89 13.09
CA GLN A 15 -9.00 4.73 13.68
C GLN A 15 -7.93 5.12 12.65
N THR A 16 -7.69 4.27 11.66
CA THR A 16 -6.68 4.52 10.62
C THR A 16 -7.22 5.31 9.42
N GLY A 17 -8.54 5.51 9.32
CA GLY A 17 -9.20 6.28 8.25
C GLY A 17 -8.58 7.67 7.98
N PRO A 18 -8.30 8.51 9.00
CA PRO A 18 -7.68 9.82 8.81
C PRO A 18 -6.29 9.77 8.14
N TYR A 19 -5.54 8.68 8.31
CA TYR A 19 -4.20 8.50 7.73
C TYR A 19 -4.24 8.21 6.23
N MET A 20 -5.42 7.88 5.66
CA MET A 20 -5.55 7.64 4.22
C MET A 20 -5.18 8.88 3.39
N ASN A 21 -5.37 10.09 3.93
CA ASN A 21 -4.96 11.33 3.28
C ASN A 21 -3.44 11.47 3.12
N LEU A 22 -2.66 10.73 3.91
CA LEU A 22 -1.20 10.67 3.76
C LEU A 22 -0.80 9.70 2.65
N LEU A 23 -1.56 8.61 2.50
CA LEU A 23 -1.27 7.52 1.56
C LEU A 23 -1.74 7.81 0.13
N TYR A 24 -2.80 8.59 -0.03
CA TYR A 24 -3.31 8.99 -1.34
C TYR A 24 -2.70 10.31 -1.84
N PRO A 25 -2.49 10.47 -3.15
CA PRO A 25 -2.59 9.42 -4.17
C PRO A 25 -1.31 8.56 -4.30
N ASP A 26 -0.19 9.02 -3.73
CA ASP A 26 1.14 8.59 -4.16
C ASP A 26 1.52 7.17 -3.74
N PHE A 27 1.31 6.79 -2.47
CA PHE A 27 1.61 5.43 -2.03
C PHE A 27 0.69 4.40 -2.70
N VAL A 28 -0.61 4.69 -2.73
CA VAL A 28 -1.62 3.76 -3.25
C VAL A 28 -1.45 3.50 -4.74
N ALA A 29 -1.04 4.52 -5.51
CA ALA A 29 -0.75 4.42 -6.94
C ALA A 29 0.65 3.88 -7.26
N SER A 30 1.54 3.70 -6.27
CA SER A 30 2.87 3.14 -6.53
C SER A 30 2.75 1.71 -7.05
N PRO A 31 3.62 1.24 -7.97
CA PRO A 31 3.50 -0.11 -8.56
C PRO A 31 3.50 -1.24 -7.52
N ARG A 32 4.13 -1.01 -6.36
CA ARG A 32 4.24 -1.98 -5.27
C ARG A 32 2.93 -2.14 -4.48
N GLY A 33 2.05 -1.13 -4.47
CA GLY A 33 0.76 -1.16 -3.78
C GLY A 33 -0.25 -2.12 -4.42
N PRO A 34 -0.66 -1.89 -5.70
CA PRO A 34 -1.64 -2.74 -6.38
C PRO A 34 -1.17 -4.19 -6.52
N ALA A 35 0.10 -4.44 -6.86
CA ALA A 35 0.61 -5.79 -7.03
C ALA A 35 0.60 -6.60 -5.71
N GLY A 36 0.95 -5.98 -4.58
CA GLY A 36 0.88 -6.63 -3.26
C GLY A 36 -0.55 -6.98 -2.86
N ARG A 37 -1.48 -6.04 -3.03
CA ARG A 37 -2.90 -6.26 -2.72
C ARG A 37 -3.53 -7.38 -3.56
N LEU A 38 -3.15 -7.50 -4.84
CA LEU A 38 -3.58 -8.62 -5.69
C LEU A 38 -3.08 -9.97 -5.18
N ARG A 39 -1.83 -10.05 -4.69
CA ARG A 39 -1.31 -11.31 -4.09
C ARG A 39 -2.06 -11.69 -2.81
N ILE A 40 -2.45 -10.73 -1.99
CA ILE A 40 -3.32 -10.98 -0.82
C ILE A 40 -4.64 -11.60 -1.27
N ILE A 41 -5.29 -11.01 -2.28
CA ILE A 41 -6.58 -11.52 -2.80
C ILE A 41 -6.42 -12.94 -3.35
N ALA A 42 -5.39 -13.21 -4.15
CA ALA A 42 -5.12 -14.54 -4.69
C ALA A 42 -4.90 -15.57 -3.58
N ALA A 43 -4.05 -15.27 -2.59
CA ALA A 43 -3.81 -16.16 -1.45
C ALA A 43 -5.09 -16.46 -0.64
N LEU A 44 -5.96 -15.45 -0.46
CA LEU A 44 -7.26 -15.66 0.19
C LEU A 44 -8.19 -16.57 -0.63
N GLN A 45 -8.22 -16.42 -1.96
CA GLN A 45 -9.01 -17.27 -2.85
C GLN A 45 -8.51 -18.73 -2.83
N GLU A 46 -7.19 -18.92 -2.78
CA GLU A 46 -6.53 -20.23 -2.70
C GLU A 46 -6.55 -20.83 -1.29
N ARG A 47 -7.06 -20.08 -0.30
CA ARG A 47 -7.04 -20.44 1.13
C ARG A 47 -5.64 -20.64 1.69
N ASP A 48 -4.64 -19.99 1.10
CA ASP A 48 -3.28 -19.93 1.59
C ASP A 48 -3.16 -18.84 2.68
N ALA A 49 -3.41 -19.26 3.92
CA ALA A 49 -3.33 -18.37 5.08
C ALA A 49 -1.90 -17.85 5.35
N ALA A 50 -0.86 -18.61 4.98
CA ALA A 50 0.52 -18.23 5.25
C ALA A 50 0.94 -17.08 4.33
N THR A 51 0.68 -17.21 3.03
CA THR A 51 0.95 -16.15 2.05
C THR A 51 0.08 -14.93 2.32
N ALA A 52 -1.21 -15.10 2.61
CA ALA A 52 -2.09 -13.97 2.94
C ALA A 52 -1.58 -13.18 4.15
N ARG A 53 -1.14 -13.87 5.22
CA ARG A 53 -0.55 -13.24 6.41
C ARG A 53 0.72 -12.47 6.05
N HIS A 54 1.64 -13.09 5.32
CA HIS A 54 2.90 -12.46 4.92
C HIS A 54 2.65 -11.18 4.12
N GLU A 55 1.83 -11.26 3.06
CA GLU A 55 1.58 -10.10 2.19
C GLU A 55 0.83 -8.97 2.89
N LEU A 56 -0.08 -9.28 3.83
CA LEU A 56 -0.74 -8.28 4.68
C LEU A 56 0.26 -7.56 5.59
N GLN A 57 1.15 -8.30 6.25
CA GLN A 57 2.19 -7.73 7.11
C GLN A 57 3.11 -6.81 6.31
N GLU A 58 3.49 -7.27 5.13
CA GLU A 58 4.34 -6.52 4.22
C GLU A 58 3.65 -5.26 3.67
N ASP A 59 2.34 -5.29 3.45
CA ASP A 59 1.57 -4.11 3.04
C ASP A 59 1.51 -3.04 4.14
N ILE A 60 1.19 -3.46 5.37
CA ILE A 60 1.19 -2.58 6.55
C ILE A 60 2.59 -1.99 6.76
N ARG A 61 3.63 -2.82 6.70
CA ARG A 61 5.02 -2.38 6.86
C ARG A 61 5.39 -1.31 5.83
N ARG A 62 5.07 -1.53 4.54
CA ARG A 62 5.33 -0.56 3.47
C ARG A 62 4.57 0.75 3.68
N ALA A 63 3.31 0.68 4.08
CA ALA A 63 2.52 1.88 4.35
C ALA A 63 3.09 2.69 5.52
N LEU A 64 3.49 2.02 6.60
CA LEU A 64 4.10 2.67 7.77
C LEU A 64 5.48 3.25 7.45
N THR A 65 6.32 2.54 6.67
CA THR A 65 7.59 3.09 6.17
C THR A 65 7.34 4.35 5.35
N TYR A 66 6.39 4.31 4.43
CA TYR A 66 6.05 5.48 3.62
C TYR A 66 5.58 6.66 4.48
N VAL A 67 4.73 6.44 5.49
CA VAL A 67 4.30 7.51 6.40
C VAL A 67 5.47 8.07 7.22
N ALA A 68 6.38 7.21 7.67
CA ALA A 68 7.58 7.65 8.36
C ALA A 68 8.48 8.51 7.46
N ASP A 69 8.59 8.17 6.18
CA ASP A 69 9.35 8.94 5.18
C ASP A 69 8.73 10.32 4.88
N LEU A 70 7.49 10.59 5.31
CA LEU A 70 6.86 11.90 5.20
C LEU A 70 7.26 12.87 6.34
N ALA A 71 7.88 12.36 7.40
CA ALA A 71 8.30 13.19 8.52
C ALA A 71 9.47 14.10 8.11
N ASP A 72 9.41 15.37 8.48
CA ASP A 72 10.55 16.28 8.38
C ASP A 72 11.59 16.03 9.50
N GLU A 73 12.66 16.84 9.55
CA GLU A 73 13.72 16.72 10.54
C GLU A 73 13.21 16.93 11.98
N GLU A 74 12.15 17.72 12.13
CA GLU A 74 11.45 17.97 13.39
C GLU A 74 10.40 16.89 13.74
N GLY A 75 10.14 15.93 12.84
CA GLY A 75 9.19 14.84 13.02
C GLY A 75 7.73 15.19 12.68
N ASN A 76 7.47 16.34 12.04
CA ASN A 76 6.14 16.69 11.59
C ASN A 76 5.78 15.91 10.33
N ILE A 77 4.62 15.25 10.36
CA ILE A 77 4.12 14.49 9.22
C ILE A 77 3.15 15.36 8.43
N ALA A 78 3.44 15.54 7.14
CA ALA A 78 2.55 16.19 6.20
C ALA A 78 2.34 15.31 4.96
N PRO A 79 1.19 15.40 4.27
CA PRO A 79 1.00 14.69 3.01
C PRO A 79 2.12 15.01 2.01
N ALA A 80 2.53 14.01 1.22
CA ALA A 80 3.49 14.23 0.14
C ALA A 80 3.01 15.35 -0.79
N ARG A 81 3.91 16.27 -1.15
CA ARG A 81 3.60 17.28 -2.18
C ARG A 81 3.31 16.55 -3.49
N PRO A 82 2.21 16.87 -4.19
CA PRO A 82 1.88 16.20 -5.45
C PRO A 82 3.04 16.33 -6.44
N VAL A 83 3.58 15.20 -6.89
CA VAL A 83 4.59 15.21 -7.94
C VAL A 83 3.92 15.61 -9.27
N PRO A 84 4.39 16.64 -9.99
CA PRO A 84 3.77 17.07 -11.23
C PRO A 84 3.70 15.93 -12.26
N ALA A 85 2.57 15.85 -12.96
CA ALA A 85 2.19 14.74 -13.85
C ALA A 85 3.21 14.43 -14.97
N SER A 86 4.12 15.35 -15.29
CA SER A 86 5.20 15.15 -16.27
C SER A 86 6.23 14.10 -15.84
N ARG A 87 6.42 13.88 -14.52
CA ARG A 87 7.36 12.87 -13.99
C ARG A 87 6.71 11.48 -13.87
N ARG A 88 5.40 11.41 -13.62
CA ARG A 88 4.62 10.15 -13.57
C ARG A 88 4.64 9.39 -14.90
N ARG A 89 4.52 10.08 -16.04
CA ARG A 89 4.53 9.44 -17.37
C ARG A 89 5.86 8.78 -17.72
N ARG A 90 6.99 9.25 -17.17
CA ARG A 90 8.32 8.72 -17.50
C ARG A 90 8.63 7.38 -16.81
N GLY A 91 8.05 7.13 -15.63
CA GLY A 91 8.22 5.87 -14.90
C GLY A 91 7.34 4.73 -15.41
N VAL A 92 6.13 5.03 -15.91
CA VAL A 92 5.22 4.02 -16.47
C VAL A 92 5.75 3.46 -17.79
N VAL A 93 6.34 4.28 -18.66
CA VAL A 93 6.91 3.81 -19.93
C VAL A 93 8.23 3.04 -19.76
N ALA A 94 9.03 3.32 -18.72
CA ALA A 94 10.27 2.60 -18.46
C ALA A 94 10.06 1.17 -17.91
N GLY A 95 8.90 0.87 -17.33
CA GLY A 95 8.55 -0.47 -16.85
C GLY A 95 7.63 -1.29 -17.76
N ALA A 96 7.14 -0.70 -18.86
CA ALA A 96 6.13 -1.32 -19.72
C ALA A 96 6.69 -1.97 -21.01
N PHE A 97 8.01 -1.93 -21.24
CA PHE A 97 8.66 -2.52 -22.42
C PHE A 97 9.75 -3.52 -22.03
N GLU A 98 9.36 -4.62 -21.39
CA GLU A 98 10.14 -5.87 -21.43
C GLU A 98 9.22 -7.07 -21.15
N LEU A 99 8.19 -7.24 -21.99
CA LEU A 99 7.59 -8.54 -22.26
C LEU A 99 7.78 -8.85 -23.74
N ARG A 100 9.00 -9.30 -24.05
CA ARG A 100 9.28 -10.19 -25.18
C ARG A 100 8.60 -11.53 -24.81
N ALA A 101 7.84 -12.21 -25.66
CA ALA A 101 8.15 -12.76 -26.98
C ALA A 101 6.81 -13.24 -27.64
N PRO A 102 6.76 -14.07 -28.71
CA PRO A 102 7.71 -15.11 -29.16
C PRO A 102 8.79 -14.64 -30.15
#